data_AF-A0A956E3R4-F1
#
_entry.id   AF-A0A956E3R4-F1
#
_cell.length_a   1.000
_cell.length_b   1.000
_cell.length_c   1.000
_cell.angle_alpha   90.00
_cell.angle_beta   90.00
_cell.angle_gamma   90.00
#
_symmetry.space_group_name_H-M   'P 1'
#
loop_
_entity.id
_entity.type
_entity.pdbx_description
1 polymer ?
#
loop_
_entity_poly.entity_id
_entity_poly.type
_entity_poly.pdbx_seq_one_letter_code
_entity_poly.pdbx_strand_id
1 'polypeptide(L)'
;MPEARHVGSANRWTLLGVGLLAVACGEDVAVGSMGDSGAGGSGGVGGSAAVGGSSASGGSAGSLTNGGTSAGGTASGNGGSANGGSGPCVPTQCQGHVYLCGNCEDDDNDGLIDSEDPDCLGPCDDTEDSYASGISGGNQAPCKMDCYFDQDSGNNDGCYWSHSCDPLSLDPTYYPSGDASCRYDANANIPGTSRSCDQLFQAQELDCASNCGPLTPNGCDCFGCCELPAGSGKFVFLGSEVNKAPTCDRGGVGDASKCHPCTPVPSCFNDCGECELCVGKHALPPTCDPPGSGGAGGSANGGSAGQGGSGGSSQCVDGVQACGLPGQAPCIAGYYCVTGCCVQAPR
;
A
#
# COMPACT_ATOMS: atom_id res chain seq x y z
N MET A 1 -34.29 68.66 15.65
CA MET A 1 -34.35 69.18 17.03
C MET A 1 -35.11 68.15 17.85
N PRO A 2 -34.58 67.64 18.98
CA PRO A 2 -33.15 67.56 19.39
C PRO A 2 -32.47 66.34 18.70
N GLU A 3 -31.14 66.12 18.61
CA GLU A 3 -30.04 66.15 19.60
C GLU A 3 -30.22 65.09 20.72
N ALA A 4 -29.23 64.33 21.19
CA ALA A 4 -27.78 64.27 20.95
C ALA A 4 -27.28 62.80 21.23
N ARG A 5 -26.00 62.37 21.22
CA ARG A 5 -24.66 62.99 21.07
C ARG A 5 -23.64 61.88 20.66
N HIS A 6 -22.43 62.26 20.24
CA HIS A 6 -21.27 61.34 20.17
C HIS A 6 -20.56 61.18 21.53
N VAL A 7 -19.94 60.01 21.76
CA VAL A 7 -18.62 59.89 22.40
C VAL A 7 -17.81 58.89 21.59
N GLY A 8 -16.63 59.29 21.14
CA GLY A 8 -15.66 58.38 20.52
C GLY A 8 -14.49 58.10 21.47
N SER A 9 -13.72 57.06 21.19
CA SER A 9 -12.35 56.96 21.67
C SER A 9 -11.48 56.34 20.59
N ALA A 10 -10.41 57.02 20.22
CA ALA A 10 -9.44 56.57 19.23
C ALA A 10 -8.14 56.20 19.94
N ASN A 11 -7.80 54.91 19.98
CA ASN A 11 -6.46 54.48 20.37
C ASN A 11 -5.57 54.37 19.12
N ARG A 12 -4.77 55.42 18.90
CA ARG A 12 -3.46 55.33 18.24
C ARG A 12 -2.43 54.76 19.24
N TRP A 13 -1.14 54.81 18.87
CA TRP A 13 0.05 54.31 19.61
C TRP A 13 0.24 52.78 19.44
N THR A 14 1.38 52.25 18.96
CA THR A 14 2.69 52.85 18.61
C THR A 14 3.38 52.04 17.51
N LEU A 15 4.00 52.70 16.52
CA LEU A 15 5.01 52.09 15.65
C LEU A 15 6.34 52.00 16.41
N LEU A 16 6.86 50.79 16.63
CA LEU A 16 8.27 50.58 16.98
C LEU A 16 8.95 49.84 15.82
N GLY A 17 9.82 50.55 15.09
CA GLY A 17 10.70 49.96 14.10
C GLY A 17 12.06 49.64 14.73
N VAL A 18 12.39 48.35 14.79
CA VAL A 18 13.73 47.79 15.02
C VAL A 18 13.74 46.47 14.25
N GLY A 19 14.73 46.09 13.47
CA GLY A 19 15.98 46.74 13.08
C GLY A 19 16.77 45.71 12.28
N LEU A 20 16.96 45.94 10.98
CA LEU A 20 17.53 44.93 10.08
C LEU A 20 19.03 44.75 10.39
N LEU A 21 19.43 43.58 10.90
CA LEU A 21 20.84 43.19 11.02
C LEU A 21 21.13 42.05 10.04
N ALA A 22 21.75 42.38 8.91
CA ALA A 22 22.30 41.38 8.01
C ALA A 22 23.66 40.91 8.55
N VAL A 23 23.75 39.65 8.98
CA VAL A 23 25.02 38.97 9.20
C VAL A 23 25.32 38.14 7.97
N ALA A 24 26.31 38.58 7.19
CA ALA A 24 26.88 37.79 6.12
C ALA A 24 28.03 36.93 6.68
N CYS A 25 27.88 35.62 6.62
CA CYS A 25 28.98 34.67 6.72
C CYS A 25 29.19 34.09 5.33
N GLY A 26 30.21 34.57 4.63
CA GLY A 26 30.74 33.90 3.44
C GLY A 26 31.94 33.06 3.86
N GLU A 27 31.95 31.79 3.51
CA GLU A 27 33.15 30.95 3.54
C GLU A 27 33.30 30.25 2.19
N ASP A 28 34.38 30.55 1.50
CA ASP A 28 34.70 30.01 0.18
C ASP A 28 35.16 28.56 0.29
N VAL A 29 34.35 27.60 -0.15
CA VAL A 29 34.80 26.22 -0.35
C VAL A 29 35.31 26.07 -1.79
N ALA A 30 36.63 25.90 -1.92
CA ALA A 30 37.31 25.83 -3.21
C ALA A 30 36.89 24.61 -4.04
N VAL A 31 36.53 24.85 -5.30
CA VAL A 31 36.24 23.79 -6.28
C VAL A 31 37.55 23.15 -6.74
N GLY A 32 37.87 21.98 -6.16
CA GLY A 32 39.04 21.19 -6.52
C GLY A 32 38.87 20.46 -7.85
N SER A 33 39.24 21.11 -8.96
CA SER A 33 39.32 20.46 -10.28
C SER A 33 40.64 19.70 -10.44
N MET A 34 40.58 18.37 -10.39
CA MET A 34 41.60 17.50 -10.98
C MET A 34 40.90 16.46 -11.85
N GLY A 35 41.05 16.58 -13.17
CA GLY A 35 40.74 15.48 -14.07
C GLY A 35 41.97 14.58 -14.22
N ASP A 36 41.75 13.31 -14.52
CA ASP A 36 42.69 12.55 -15.34
C ASP A 36 41.94 11.63 -16.31
N SER A 37 42.58 11.34 -17.44
CA SER A 37 42.02 10.61 -18.57
C SER A 37 42.53 9.17 -18.56
N GLY A 38 41.63 8.18 -18.54
CA GLY A 38 42.00 6.76 -18.47
C GLY A 38 41.23 5.91 -19.47
N ALA A 39 41.72 5.80 -20.71
CA ALA A 39 41.14 4.96 -21.75
C ALA A 39 41.82 3.58 -21.84
N GLY A 40 41.04 2.54 -22.11
CA GLY A 40 41.49 1.30 -22.75
C GLY A 40 41.71 0.08 -21.82
N GLY A 41 41.38 -1.11 -22.33
CA GLY A 41 41.65 -2.38 -21.63
C GLY A 41 40.76 -3.56 -22.03
N SER A 42 40.85 -4.03 -23.27
CA SER A 42 40.14 -5.25 -23.73
C SER A 42 40.97 -6.53 -23.52
N GLY A 43 40.31 -7.62 -23.11
CA GLY A 43 40.85 -9.00 -23.14
C GLY A 43 41.42 -9.52 -21.81
N GLY A 44 41.31 -10.82 -21.48
CA GLY A 44 40.63 -11.88 -22.24
C GLY A 44 40.70 -13.28 -21.58
N VAL A 45 40.08 -14.23 -22.28
CA VAL A 45 40.13 -15.71 -22.22
C VAL A 45 41.04 -16.46 -21.22
N GLY A 46 40.49 -17.57 -20.67
CA GLY A 46 41.23 -18.74 -20.17
C GLY A 46 41.04 -19.04 -18.67
N GLY A 47 40.73 -20.26 -18.22
CA GLY A 47 40.58 -21.51 -18.96
C GLY A 47 40.00 -22.66 -18.10
N SER A 48 39.81 -23.83 -18.72
CA SER A 48 39.05 -24.98 -18.19
C SER A 48 39.91 -26.02 -17.44
N ALA A 49 39.32 -26.72 -16.45
CA ALA A 49 39.48 -28.17 -16.13
C ALA A 49 38.62 -28.49 -14.87
N ALA A 50 37.58 -29.34 -14.94
CA ALA A 50 37.59 -30.81 -14.73
C ALA A 50 37.78 -31.22 -13.24
N VAL A 51 37.27 -32.33 -12.66
CA VAL A 51 36.80 -33.64 -13.18
C VAL A 51 35.74 -34.24 -12.21
N GLY A 52 34.84 -35.11 -12.68
CA GLY A 52 34.15 -36.15 -11.88
C GLY A 52 32.76 -35.79 -11.33
N GLY A 53 31.69 -36.57 -11.48
CA GLY A 53 31.51 -37.84 -12.19
C GLY A 53 31.43 -39.08 -11.28
N SER A 54 30.22 -39.50 -10.91
CA SER A 54 29.81 -40.91 -10.74
C SER A 54 28.31 -41.06 -10.43
N SER A 55 27.73 -42.17 -10.88
CA SER A 55 26.30 -42.50 -10.82
C SER A 55 25.97 -43.51 -9.71
N ALA A 56 24.78 -43.39 -9.11
CA ALA A 56 23.98 -44.51 -8.58
C ALA A 56 22.53 -44.00 -8.38
N SER A 57 21.46 -44.45 -9.05
CA SER A 57 20.89 -45.79 -9.28
C SER A 57 20.16 -46.40 -8.07
N GLY A 58 18.83 -46.23 -8.05
CA GLY A 58 17.86 -47.28 -7.70
C GLY A 58 17.53 -47.53 -6.22
N GLY A 59 16.24 -47.43 -5.87
CA GLY A 59 15.71 -47.86 -4.58
C GLY A 59 14.21 -47.57 -4.41
N SER A 60 13.35 -48.48 -4.85
CA SER A 60 11.91 -48.45 -4.58
C SER A 60 11.51 -49.59 -3.63
N ALA A 61 10.94 -49.26 -2.47
CA ALA A 61 10.08 -50.05 -1.57
C ALA A 61 10.11 -49.41 -0.16
N GLY A 62 9.04 -49.33 0.62
CA GLY A 62 7.65 -49.69 0.33
C GLY A 62 6.70 -49.31 1.47
N SER A 63 5.41 -49.37 1.16
CA SER A 63 4.27 -49.74 2.03
C SER A 63 4.59 -50.30 3.43
N LEU A 64 3.98 -49.75 4.49
CA LEU A 64 3.03 -50.46 5.39
C LEU A 64 2.47 -49.58 6.56
N THR A 65 1.14 -49.44 6.58
CA THR A 65 0.20 -49.39 7.73
C THR A 65 0.61 -48.95 9.16
N ASN A 66 -0.03 -47.85 9.59
CA ASN A 66 -0.94 -47.74 10.76
C ASN A 66 -0.49 -48.05 12.23
N GLY A 67 -0.41 -46.98 13.04
CA GLY A 67 -1.00 -46.90 14.39
C GLY A 67 -0.09 -47.13 15.62
N GLY A 68 -0.09 -46.20 16.60
CA GLY A 68 0.44 -46.46 17.95
C GLY A 68 1.05 -45.30 18.75
N THR A 69 0.19 -44.42 19.30
CA THR A 69 0.34 -43.64 20.55
C THR A 69 1.69 -43.52 21.32
N SER A 70 2.03 -42.25 21.63
CA SER A 70 2.63 -41.75 22.90
C SER A 70 4.12 -41.96 23.21
N ALA A 71 4.92 -40.88 23.17
CA ALA A 71 5.28 -40.07 24.37
C ALA A 71 6.54 -39.18 24.19
N GLY A 72 6.47 -37.95 24.71
CA GLY A 72 7.61 -37.25 25.33
C GLY A 72 8.72 -36.67 24.44
N GLY A 73 8.55 -35.43 23.98
CA GLY A 73 9.64 -34.64 23.38
C GLY A 73 9.35 -33.14 23.45
N THR A 74 9.82 -32.47 24.51
CA THR A 74 9.75 -31.00 24.62
C THR A 74 10.75 -30.34 23.69
N ALA A 75 10.25 -29.63 22.67
CA ALA A 75 11.01 -28.63 21.93
C ALA A 75 10.11 -27.40 21.73
N SER A 76 10.63 -26.22 22.08
CA SER A 76 9.93 -24.95 21.88
C SER A 76 9.81 -24.65 20.39
N GLY A 77 8.62 -24.26 19.95
CA GLY A 77 8.32 -24.01 18.54
C GLY A 77 6.88 -23.55 18.38
N ASN A 78 6.58 -22.35 18.86
CA ASN A 78 5.39 -21.62 18.42
C ASN A 78 5.68 -21.09 17.00
N GLY A 79 5.45 -21.93 16.00
CA GLY A 79 5.08 -21.48 14.66
C GLY A 79 3.60 -21.80 14.51
N GLY A 80 2.77 -20.79 14.27
CA GLY A 80 1.32 -20.94 14.12
C GLY A 80 1.01 -21.92 13.01
N SER A 81 0.43 -23.07 13.35
CA SER A 81 0.10 -24.10 12.35
C SER A 81 -1.38 -24.04 12.02
N ALA A 82 -1.67 -23.32 10.94
CA ALA A 82 -2.80 -23.47 10.02
C ALA A 82 -4.18 -23.82 10.63
N ASN A 83 -5.06 -22.81 10.70
CA ASN A 83 -6.49 -22.99 10.50
C ASN A 83 -6.89 -22.43 9.12
N GLY A 84 -8.08 -22.79 8.62
CA GLY A 84 -8.75 -22.02 7.55
C GLY A 84 -8.56 -22.55 6.13
N GLY A 85 -7.31 -22.69 5.67
CA GLY A 85 -6.99 -23.40 4.43
C GLY A 85 -6.87 -22.55 3.18
N SER A 86 -5.64 -22.09 2.94
CA SER A 86 -5.06 -21.90 1.60
C SER A 86 -3.83 -22.83 1.47
N GLY A 87 -3.13 -22.76 0.33
CA GLY A 87 -1.81 -23.42 0.18
C GLY A 87 -0.75 -22.85 1.14
N PRO A 88 0.49 -23.37 1.14
CA PRO A 88 1.57 -22.77 1.93
C PRO A 88 1.76 -21.31 1.49
N CYS A 89 1.68 -20.38 2.45
CA CYS A 89 1.93 -18.96 2.22
C CYS A 89 3.32 -18.74 1.59
N VAL A 90 3.44 -17.71 0.77
CA VAL A 90 4.66 -17.38 0.02
C VAL A 90 5.15 -16.00 0.46
N PRO A 91 6.24 -15.92 1.24
CA PRO A 91 6.75 -14.64 1.72
C PRO A 91 7.05 -13.70 0.56
N THR A 92 6.51 -12.49 0.64
CA THR A 92 6.51 -11.53 -0.47
C THR A 92 7.30 -10.30 -0.09
N GLN A 93 8.21 -9.91 -0.97
CA GLN A 93 9.04 -8.73 -0.78
C GLN A 93 8.38 -7.50 -1.43
N CYS A 94 8.45 -6.37 -0.72
CA CYS A 94 8.29 -5.05 -1.27
C CYS A 94 9.67 -4.37 -1.32
N GLN A 95 10.15 -4.03 -2.53
CA GLN A 95 11.44 -3.34 -2.74
C GLN A 95 12.65 -3.98 -2.04
N GLY A 96 12.67 -5.33 -1.98
CA GLY A 96 13.75 -6.11 -1.34
C GLY A 96 13.63 -6.27 0.19
N HIS A 97 12.59 -5.72 0.81
CA HIS A 97 12.24 -5.92 2.21
C HIS A 97 11.02 -6.83 2.35
N VAL A 98 10.96 -7.59 3.44
CA VAL A 98 9.76 -8.32 3.87
C VAL A 98 9.23 -7.58 5.09
N TYR A 99 8.04 -7.02 4.98
CA TYR A 99 7.30 -6.34 6.05
C TYR A 99 6.34 -7.33 6.71
N LEU A 100 5.64 -6.93 7.79
CA LEU A 100 4.77 -7.83 8.57
C LEU A 100 3.77 -8.55 7.67
N CYS A 101 2.93 -7.80 6.94
CA CYS A 101 1.90 -8.31 6.04
C CYS A 101 2.40 -9.12 4.82
N GLY A 102 3.68 -9.44 4.71
CA GLY A 102 4.24 -10.31 3.67
C GLY A 102 5.21 -11.37 4.21
N ASN A 103 5.26 -11.59 5.52
CA ASN A 103 6.24 -12.48 6.16
C ASN A 103 5.73 -13.92 6.36
N CYS A 104 4.42 -14.17 6.17
CA CYS A 104 3.71 -15.43 6.41
C CYS A 104 3.60 -15.85 7.88
N GLU A 105 3.58 -14.90 8.80
CA GLU A 105 3.30 -15.07 10.22
C GLU A 105 1.92 -14.43 10.56
N ASP A 106 1.57 -14.39 11.85
CA ASP A 106 0.31 -13.88 12.41
C ASP A 106 0.78 -13.00 13.57
N ASP A 107 1.27 -11.80 13.24
CA ASP A 107 2.01 -10.91 14.14
C ASP A 107 1.07 -10.23 15.14
N ASP A 108 -0.18 -9.93 14.75
CA ASP A 108 -1.20 -9.38 15.65
C ASP A 108 -1.92 -10.45 16.51
N ASN A 109 -1.91 -11.72 16.07
CA ASN A 109 -2.53 -12.89 16.70
C ASN A 109 -4.09 -12.92 16.64
N ASP A 110 -4.72 -12.30 15.62
CA ASP A 110 -6.16 -12.45 15.34
C ASP A 110 -6.52 -13.82 14.72
N GLY A 111 -5.53 -14.50 14.12
CA GLY A 111 -5.64 -15.84 13.53
C GLY A 111 -5.79 -15.87 12.01
N LEU A 112 -5.62 -14.72 11.34
CA LEU A 112 -5.41 -14.57 9.91
C LEU A 112 -3.90 -14.36 9.64
N ILE A 113 -3.46 -14.44 8.37
CA ILE A 113 -2.03 -14.40 7.98
C ILE A 113 -1.88 -13.55 6.72
N ASP A 114 -0.99 -12.56 6.74
CA ASP A 114 -0.69 -11.66 5.61
C ASP A 114 -2.00 -11.25 4.88
N SER A 115 -2.13 -11.62 3.60
CA SER A 115 -3.26 -11.30 2.73
C SER A 115 -4.58 -12.03 2.98
N GLU A 116 -4.64 -12.93 3.98
CA GLU A 116 -5.92 -13.43 4.51
C GLU A 116 -6.48 -12.50 5.59
N ASP A 117 -5.67 -11.57 6.12
CA ASP A 117 -6.07 -10.54 7.07
C ASP A 117 -6.63 -9.28 6.33
N PRO A 118 -7.89 -8.86 6.61
CA PRO A 118 -8.46 -7.62 6.09
C PRO A 118 -7.77 -6.31 6.52
N ASP A 119 -6.85 -6.35 7.49
CA ASP A 119 -6.09 -5.17 7.93
C ASP A 119 -4.77 -4.98 7.17
N CYS A 120 -4.24 -6.05 6.57
CA CYS A 120 -3.12 -5.97 5.63
C CYS A 120 -3.50 -5.36 4.28
N LEU A 121 -2.93 -4.20 3.96
CA LEU A 121 -3.23 -3.47 2.72
C LEU A 121 -2.37 -3.89 1.52
N GLY A 122 -1.22 -4.53 1.75
CA GLY A 122 -0.28 -4.94 0.72
C GLY A 122 1.03 -5.51 1.26
N PRO A 123 1.97 -5.93 0.40
CA PRO A 123 3.27 -6.47 0.82
C PRO A 123 4.24 -5.38 1.34
N CYS A 124 3.83 -4.11 1.25
CA CYS A 124 4.52 -2.92 1.74
C CYS A 124 3.89 -2.40 3.05
N ASP A 125 3.09 -3.22 3.74
CA ASP A 125 2.48 -2.85 5.02
C ASP A 125 3.28 -3.47 6.17
N ASP A 126 3.76 -2.62 7.08
CA ASP A 126 4.55 -2.97 8.27
C ASP A 126 3.69 -2.94 9.54
N THR A 127 2.36 -2.98 9.40
CA THR A 127 1.40 -3.20 10.50
C THR A 127 0.34 -4.23 10.10
N GLU A 128 -0.06 -5.09 11.06
CA GLU A 128 -1.23 -5.97 10.90
C GLU A 128 -2.43 -5.49 11.75
N ASP A 129 -2.23 -4.57 12.71
CA ASP A 129 -3.27 -4.06 13.63
C ASP A 129 -3.82 -2.66 13.26
N SER A 130 -3.52 -2.17 12.05
CA SER A 130 -3.67 -0.77 11.65
C SER A 130 -3.84 -0.61 10.13
N TYR A 131 -4.54 0.44 9.69
CA TYR A 131 -4.61 0.80 8.25
C TYR A 131 -3.53 1.82 7.81
N ALA A 132 -2.65 2.23 8.72
CA ALA A 132 -1.47 3.03 8.38
C ALA A 132 -0.29 2.11 8.12
N SER A 133 0.37 2.21 6.96
CA SER A 133 1.32 1.21 6.46
C SER A 133 2.59 0.95 7.31
N GLY A 134 2.76 1.59 8.46
CA GLY A 134 3.92 1.48 9.36
C GLY A 134 5.23 2.07 8.83
N ILE A 135 5.37 2.23 7.51
CA ILE A 135 6.62 2.61 6.85
C ILE A 135 7.02 4.05 7.18
N SER A 136 8.17 4.16 7.85
CA SER A 136 8.85 5.43 8.17
C SER A 136 9.43 6.12 6.91
N GLY A 137 8.56 6.72 6.10
CA GLY A 137 8.96 7.47 4.89
C GLY A 137 7.82 7.77 3.92
N GLY A 138 6.76 6.97 3.94
CA GLY A 138 5.55 7.19 3.14
C GLY A 138 4.83 8.48 3.55
N ASN A 139 4.35 9.25 2.57
CA ASN A 139 3.40 10.36 2.70
C ASN A 139 3.64 11.40 3.85
N GLN A 140 4.91 11.61 4.24
CA GLN A 140 5.35 12.45 5.38
C GLN A 140 5.07 13.97 5.27
N ALA A 141 4.45 14.44 4.18
CA ALA A 141 4.13 15.85 3.99
C ALA A 141 2.64 16.06 4.31
N PRO A 142 2.27 16.87 5.32
CA PRO A 142 0.91 16.91 5.88
C PRO A 142 -0.18 17.29 4.88
N CYS A 143 0.19 17.83 3.71
CA CYS A 143 -0.73 18.14 2.64
C CYS A 143 -0.44 17.41 1.33
N LYS A 144 0.64 16.64 1.14
CA LYS A 144 1.06 16.14 -0.19
C LYS A 144 1.11 14.62 -0.17
N MET A 145 0.31 14.02 -1.06
CA MET A 145 0.17 12.58 -1.20
C MET A 145 0.80 12.11 -2.51
N ASP A 146 1.52 11.00 -2.40
CA ASP A 146 1.92 10.12 -3.49
C ASP A 146 0.92 8.96 -3.60
N CYS A 147 1.26 7.86 -4.27
CA CYS A 147 0.57 6.60 -4.00
C CYS A 147 0.62 6.27 -2.49
N TYR A 148 -0.41 5.60 -1.99
CA TYR A 148 -0.51 5.20 -0.58
C TYR A 148 -0.04 3.75 -0.33
N PHE A 149 -0.04 2.92 -1.36
CA PHE A 149 0.14 1.46 -1.27
C PHE A 149 1.51 0.97 -1.76
N ASP A 150 2.42 1.88 -2.11
CA ASP A 150 3.85 1.62 -2.30
C ASP A 150 4.67 2.16 -1.11
N GLN A 151 6.00 2.08 -1.22
CA GLN A 151 6.93 2.37 -0.13
C GLN A 151 7.46 3.81 -0.16
N ASP A 152 7.37 4.44 -1.33
CA ASP A 152 8.00 5.71 -1.68
C ASP A 152 7.15 6.91 -1.24
N SER A 153 7.80 8.09 -1.24
CA SER A 153 7.09 9.38 -1.23
C SER A 153 7.70 10.37 -2.23
N GLY A 154 8.38 9.81 -3.24
CA GLY A 154 9.28 10.51 -4.16
C GLY A 154 8.62 11.15 -5.39
N ASN A 155 7.34 10.86 -5.64
CA ASN A 155 6.59 11.13 -6.88
C ASN A 155 7.26 10.53 -8.12
N ASN A 156 7.95 9.39 -7.97
CA ASN A 156 8.47 8.62 -9.10
C ASN A 156 7.36 7.95 -9.92
N ASP A 157 6.20 7.73 -9.31
CA ASP A 157 5.13 6.90 -9.86
C ASP A 157 4.08 7.71 -10.61
N GLY A 158 4.27 9.04 -10.68
CA GLY A 158 3.41 9.97 -11.40
C GLY A 158 2.09 10.31 -10.70
N CYS A 159 1.89 9.86 -9.46
CA CYS A 159 0.76 10.24 -8.64
C CYS A 159 1.00 11.62 -8.00
N TYR A 160 0.03 12.53 -8.17
CA TYR A 160 0.11 13.88 -7.63
C TYR A 160 -1.22 14.26 -7.01
N TRP A 161 -1.27 14.29 -5.68
CA TRP A 161 -2.43 14.74 -4.93
C TRP A 161 -2.05 15.59 -3.72
N SER A 162 -3.04 16.33 -3.23
CA SER A 162 -2.91 17.10 -2.01
C SER A 162 -4.18 17.06 -1.19
N HIS A 163 -4.07 17.01 0.12
CA HIS A 163 -5.22 17.19 1.01
C HIS A 163 -5.86 18.59 0.88
N SER A 164 -5.16 19.59 0.29
CA SER A 164 -5.79 20.86 -0.12
C SER A 164 -6.67 20.76 -1.36
N CYS A 165 -6.71 19.59 -2.01
CA CYS A 165 -7.67 19.27 -3.05
C CYS A 165 -8.92 18.55 -2.53
N ASP A 166 -8.96 18.12 -1.27
CA ASP A 166 -10.14 17.49 -0.68
C ASP A 166 -11.16 18.57 -0.24
N PRO A 167 -12.40 18.56 -0.77
CA PRO A 167 -13.45 19.49 -0.34
C PRO A 167 -13.80 19.44 1.16
N LEU A 168 -13.41 18.37 1.89
CA LEU A 168 -13.60 18.25 3.33
C LEU A 168 -12.53 18.99 4.16
N SER A 169 -11.48 19.52 3.52
CA SER A 169 -10.39 20.24 4.20
C SER A 169 -10.79 21.67 4.56
N LEU A 170 -11.74 21.79 5.48
CA LEU A 170 -12.37 23.02 5.92
C LEU A 170 -12.47 23.10 7.45
N ASP A 171 -12.64 24.32 7.95
CA ASP A 171 -12.82 24.59 9.38
C ASP A 171 -14.05 23.84 9.96
N PRO A 172 -13.97 23.25 11.17
CA PRO A 172 -12.86 23.30 12.12
C PRO A 172 -11.89 22.11 12.08
N THR A 173 -12.15 21.09 11.26
CA THR A 173 -11.43 19.80 11.33
C THR A 173 -10.33 19.63 10.28
N TYR A 174 -10.43 20.29 9.12
CA TYR A 174 -9.43 20.24 8.04
C TYR A 174 -9.08 18.80 7.60
N TYR A 175 -10.11 17.97 7.44
CA TYR A 175 -9.94 16.57 7.04
C TYR A 175 -9.53 16.42 5.57
N PRO A 176 -8.75 15.39 5.21
CA PRO A 176 -8.32 14.28 6.06
C PRO A 176 -7.03 14.55 6.86
N SER A 177 -6.26 15.61 6.59
CA SER A 177 -4.97 15.84 7.26
C SER A 177 -5.07 16.29 8.72
N GLY A 178 -6.18 16.92 9.11
CA GLY A 178 -6.31 17.58 10.41
C GLY A 178 -5.60 18.94 10.50
N ASP A 179 -4.96 19.42 9.42
CA ASP A 179 -4.12 20.62 9.42
C ASP A 179 -4.69 21.75 8.54
N ALA A 180 -4.93 22.91 9.16
CA ALA A 180 -5.36 24.14 8.49
C ALA A 180 -4.37 24.65 7.42
N SER A 181 -3.11 24.21 7.42
CA SER A 181 -2.17 24.48 6.33
C SER A 181 -2.60 23.85 5.00
N CYS A 182 -3.41 22.78 5.06
CA CYS A 182 -3.92 22.03 3.92
C CYS A 182 -5.35 22.45 3.52
N ARG A 183 -5.82 23.62 3.95
CA ARG A 183 -7.19 24.10 3.67
C ARG A 183 -7.52 24.05 2.17
N TYR A 184 -8.72 23.56 1.85
CA TYR A 184 -9.20 23.37 0.49
C TYR A 184 -9.09 24.61 -0.42
N ASP A 185 -8.49 24.41 -1.60
CA ASP A 185 -8.51 25.34 -2.74
C ASP A 185 -8.47 24.55 -4.07
N ALA A 186 -9.63 24.49 -4.74
CA ALA A 186 -9.81 23.91 -6.08
C ALA A 186 -8.79 24.36 -7.15
N ASN A 187 -8.22 25.57 -6.97
CA ASN A 187 -7.29 26.19 -7.91
C ASN A 187 -5.83 26.08 -7.47
N ALA A 188 -5.54 25.44 -6.33
CA ALA A 188 -4.17 25.21 -5.88
C ALA A 188 -3.40 24.43 -6.95
N ASN A 189 -2.24 24.94 -7.35
CA ASN A 189 -1.32 24.24 -8.23
C ASN A 189 -0.53 23.21 -7.41
N ILE A 190 -0.50 21.97 -7.90
CA ILE A 190 0.11 20.86 -7.17
C ILE A 190 1.60 20.72 -7.52
N PRO A 191 2.52 20.84 -6.54
CA PRO A 191 3.95 20.72 -6.76
C PRO A 191 4.32 19.42 -7.50
N GLY A 192 5.24 19.53 -8.45
CA GLY A 192 5.57 18.46 -9.40
C GLY A 192 4.75 18.51 -10.69
N THR A 193 3.63 19.24 -10.73
CA THR A 193 2.76 19.37 -11.90
C THR A 193 2.56 20.83 -12.33
N SER A 194 2.02 21.03 -13.54
CA SER A 194 1.43 22.31 -13.97
C SER A 194 -0.10 22.31 -13.86
N ARG A 195 -0.67 21.46 -13.00
CA ARG A 195 -2.11 21.18 -12.91
C ARG A 195 -2.70 21.71 -11.59
N SER A 196 -3.99 21.99 -11.59
CA SER A 196 -4.76 22.33 -10.38
C SER A 196 -5.39 21.10 -9.73
N CYS A 197 -5.88 21.24 -8.49
CA CYS A 197 -6.70 20.22 -7.82
C CYS A 197 -7.84 19.71 -8.69
N ASP A 198 -8.69 20.58 -9.25
CA ASP A 198 -9.79 20.18 -10.14
C ASP A 198 -9.33 19.36 -11.35
N GLN A 199 -8.15 19.66 -11.90
CA GLN A 199 -7.60 18.94 -13.04
C GLN A 199 -7.08 17.56 -12.65
N LEU A 200 -6.48 17.41 -11.46
CA LEU A 200 -5.93 16.15 -10.96
C LEU A 200 -7.00 15.23 -10.35
N PHE A 201 -8.09 15.80 -9.84
CA PHE A 201 -9.27 15.07 -9.39
C PHE A 201 -10.00 14.36 -10.54
N GLN A 202 -9.99 14.98 -11.74
CA GLN A 202 -10.64 14.44 -12.94
C GLN A 202 -9.74 13.48 -13.75
N ALA A 203 -8.42 13.60 -13.64
CA ALA A 203 -7.46 12.71 -14.29
C ALA A 203 -6.08 12.81 -13.61
N GLN A 204 -5.50 11.70 -13.16
CA GLN A 204 -4.07 11.65 -12.83
C GLN A 204 -3.21 11.57 -14.11
N GLU A 205 -1.88 11.49 -13.96
CA GLU A 205 -1.00 11.12 -15.07
C GLU A 205 -1.09 9.61 -15.35
N LEU A 206 -0.75 9.18 -16.58
CA LEU A 206 -0.85 7.77 -17.00
C LEU A 206 0.02 6.83 -16.15
N ASP A 207 1.16 7.32 -15.69
CA ASP A 207 2.10 6.57 -14.87
C ASP A 207 1.46 6.21 -13.52
N CYS A 208 0.67 7.11 -12.90
CA CYS A 208 -0.01 6.84 -11.63
C CYS A 208 -0.97 5.64 -11.74
N ALA A 209 -1.77 5.60 -12.81
CA ALA A 209 -2.67 4.47 -13.08
C ALA A 209 -1.91 3.17 -13.40
N SER A 210 -0.67 3.26 -13.88
CA SER A 210 0.15 2.10 -14.26
C SER A 210 0.95 1.52 -13.09
N ASN A 211 1.38 2.37 -12.15
CA ASN A 211 2.23 2.02 -11.01
C ASN A 211 1.39 1.78 -9.74
N CYS A 212 0.55 2.75 -9.37
CA CYS A 212 -0.27 2.67 -8.16
C CYS A 212 -1.59 1.92 -8.37
N GLY A 213 -2.18 2.00 -9.57
CA GLY A 213 -3.45 1.32 -9.90
C GLY A 213 -3.47 -0.18 -9.54
N PRO A 214 -2.45 -0.98 -9.92
CA PRO A 214 -2.36 -2.40 -9.53
C PRO A 214 -2.15 -2.66 -8.03
N LEU A 215 -1.74 -1.65 -7.25
CA LEU A 215 -1.55 -1.75 -5.80
C LEU A 215 -2.76 -1.21 -5.03
N THR A 216 -3.63 -0.43 -5.68
CA THR A 216 -4.79 0.24 -5.06
C THR A 216 -5.87 -0.81 -4.76
N PRO A 217 -6.16 -1.08 -3.48
CA PRO A 217 -7.17 -2.07 -3.09
C PRO A 217 -8.57 -1.73 -3.62
N ASN A 218 -9.39 -2.75 -3.86
CA ASN A 218 -10.78 -2.54 -4.27
C ASN A 218 -11.54 -1.80 -3.16
N GLY A 219 -12.22 -0.72 -3.52
CA GLY A 219 -12.87 0.22 -2.60
C GLY A 219 -12.01 1.42 -2.19
N CYS A 220 -10.80 1.60 -2.73
CA CYS A 220 -9.89 2.71 -2.42
C CYS A 220 -9.55 3.56 -3.65
N ASP A 221 -9.13 4.82 -3.43
CA ASP A 221 -8.33 5.56 -4.40
C ASP A 221 -6.83 5.40 -4.14
N CYS A 222 -5.99 5.80 -5.12
CA CYS A 222 -4.53 5.77 -5.01
C CYS A 222 -3.96 6.41 -3.74
N PHE A 223 -4.69 7.33 -3.11
CA PHE A 223 -4.23 8.24 -2.08
C PHE A 223 -4.68 7.81 -0.67
N GLY A 224 -5.20 6.58 -0.54
CA GLY A 224 -5.60 5.98 0.73
C GLY A 224 -6.97 6.44 1.21
N CYS A 225 -7.83 6.98 0.34
CA CYS A 225 -9.23 7.26 0.66
C CYS A 225 -10.11 6.06 0.28
N CYS A 226 -10.66 5.36 1.28
CA CYS A 226 -11.32 4.06 1.08
C CYS A 226 -12.76 4.05 1.60
N GLU A 227 -13.64 3.33 0.90
CA GLU A 227 -15.02 3.10 1.32
C GLU A 227 -15.05 2.07 2.45
N LEU A 228 -15.17 2.52 3.70
CA LEU A 228 -15.18 1.63 4.86
C LEU A 228 -16.34 1.92 5.84
N PRO A 229 -17.10 0.89 6.26
CA PRO A 229 -17.12 -0.47 5.71
C PRO A 229 -17.51 -0.46 4.21
N ALA A 230 -17.00 -1.42 3.44
CA ALA A 230 -17.26 -1.48 2.00
C ALA A 230 -18.77 -1.55 1.66
N GLY A 231 -19.19 -0.80 0.65
CA GLY A 231 -20.59 -0.61 0.26
C GLY A 231 -21.43 0.28 1.20
N SER A 232 -20.81 1.02 2.13
CA SER A 232 -21.52 1.89 3.08
C SER A 232 -21.79 3.32 2.58
N GLY A 233 -21.16 3.74 1.49
CA GLY A 233 -21.13 5.12 0.99
C GLY A 233 -20.33 6.08 1.87
N LYS A 234 -19.51 5.58 2.81
CA LYS A 234 -18.65 6.39 3.68
C LYS A 234 -17.19 6.18 3.32
N PHE A 235 -16.45 7.28 3.21
CA PHE A 235 -15.05 7.28 2.85
C PHE A 235 -14.19 7.79 4.01
N VAL A 236 -13.12 7.06 4.31
CA VAL A 236 -12.15 7.40 5.35
C VAL A 236 -10.73 7.30 4.82
N PHE A 237 -9.85 8.15 5.33
CA PHE A 237 -8.44 8.15 5.00
C PHE A 237 -7.69 7.15 5.89
N LEU A 238 -7.04 6.16 5.27
CA LEU A 238 -6.32 5.12 5.99
C LEU A 238 -5.16 5.69 6.82
N GLY A 239 -4.42 6.66 6.27
CA GLY A 239 -3.30 7.33 6.94
C GLY A 239 -3.70 8.37 8.00
N SER A 240 -4.87 8.23 8.63
CA SER A 240 -5.33 9.20 9.63
C SER A 240 -4.50 9.13 10.91
N GLU A 241 -3.95 10.28 11.30
CA GLU A 241 -3.15 10.42 12.52
C GLU A 241 -3.80 11.38 13.52
N VAL A 242 -3.65 11.08 14.82
CA VAL A 242 -3.92 12.00 15.92
C VAL A 242 -2.66 12.15 16.77
N ASN A 243 -2.18 13.39 16.93
CA ASN A 243 -0.90 13.71 17.60
C ASN A 243 0.33 13.00 16.99
N LYS A 244 0.33 12.73 15.67
CA LYS A 244 1.39 12.00 14.94
C LYS A 244 1.54 10.53 15.33
N ALA A 245 0.42 9.91 15.71
CA ALA A 245 0.31 8.46 15.83
C ALA A 245 -0.84 8.02 14.91
N PRO A 246 -0.69 6.91 14.18
CA PRO A 246 -1.79 6.37 13.39
C PRO A 246 -2.96 6.00 14.31
N THR A 247 -4.17 6.26 13.85
CA THR A 247 -5.40 6.00 14.62
C THR A 247 -6.50 5.31 13.85
N CYS A 248 -6.32 5.09 12.54
CA CYS A 248 -7.31 4.38 11.74
C CYS A 248 -7.04 2.87 11.77
N ASP A 249 -8.03 2.14 12.25
CA ASP A 249 -7.99 0.70 12.52
C ASP A 249 -9.40 0.11 12.31
N ARG A 250 -9.52 -1.21 12.17
CA ARG A 250 -10.79 -1.94 11.97
C ARG A 250 -11.87 -1.61 13.01
N GLY A 251 -11.48 -1.42 14.27
CA GLY A 251 -12.38 -1.03 15.36
C GLY A 251 -12.70 0.47 15.40
N GLY A 252 -11.82 1.30 14.84
CA GLY A 252 -11.85 2.76 14.78
C GLY A 252 -12.59 3.34 13.59
N VAL A 253 -12.84 2.53 12.55
CA VAL A 253 -13.40 2.95 11.25
C VAL A 253 -14.76 3.67 11.31
N GLY A 254 -15.53 3.45 12.38
CA GLY A 254 -16.77 4.18 12.64
C GLY A 254 -16.62 5.56 13.27
N ASP A 255 -15.42 5.94 13.71
CA ASP A 255 -15.11 7.16 14.46
C ASP A 255 -14.31 8.14 13.59
N ALA A 256 -14.95 9.24 13.19
CA ALA A 256 -14.34 10.29 12.37
C ALA A 256 -13.17 11.03 13.05
N SER A 257 -12.96 10.84 14.36
CA SER A 257 -11.79 11.37 15.09
C SER A 257 -10.61 10.40 15.15
N LYS A 258 -10.77 9.18 14.61
CA LYS A 258 -9.74 8.16 14.45
C LYS A 258 -9.40 7.91 12.97
N CYS A 259 -10.45 7.72 12.17
CA CYS A 259 -10.42 7.56 10.72
C CYS A 259 -11.06 8.81 10.10
N HIS A 260 -10.24 9.77 9.70
CA HIS A 260 -10.68 11.05 9.18
C HIS A 260 -11.45 10.87 7.86
N PRO A 261 -12.63 11.49 7.71
CA PRO A 261 -13.37 11.49 6.44
C PRO A 261 -12.54 12.07 5.28
N CYS A 262 -12.71 11.52 4.09
CA CYS A 262 -12.06 12.00 2.86
C CYS A 262 -13.03 11.97 1.67
N THR A 263 -12.65 12.63 0.58
CA THR A 263 -13.32 12.56 -0.72
C THR A 263 -12.48 11.71 -1.67
N PRO A 264 -12.97 10.56 -2.18
CA PRO A 264 -12.19 9.71 -3.07
C PRO A 264 -11.94 10.42 -4.40
N VAL A 265 -10.75 10.25 -4.97
CA VAL A 265 -10.29 10.81 -6.24
C VAL A 265 -10.75 9.93 -7.40
N PRO A 266 -11.81 10.29 -8.16
CA PRO A 266 -12.47 9.38 -9.08
C PRO A 266 -11.59 8.93 -10.25
N SER A 267 -10.55 9.69 -10.59
CA SER A 267 -9.64 9.35 -11.68
C SER A 267 -8.77 8.12 -11.45
N CYS A 268 -8.64 7.67 -10.21
CA CYS A 268 -8.01 6.38 -9.89
C CYS A 268 -8.65 5.70 -8.67
N PHE A 269 -9.95 5.94 -8.46
CA PHE A 269 -10.73 5.14 -7.54
C PHE A 269 -10.92 3.74 -8.13
N ASN A 270 -10.45 2.73 -7.43
CA ASN A 270 -10.74 1.34 -7.72
C ASN A 270 -12.08 1.01 -7.05
N ASP A 271 -13.18 1.03 -7.83
CA ASP A 271 -14.50 0.63 -7.35
C ASP A 271 -14.47 -0.77 -6.72
N CYS A 272 -15.45 -1.12 -5.86
CA CYS A 272 -15.62 -2.49 -5.41
C CYS A 272 -17.00 -3.04 -5.75
N GLY A 273 -17.05 -4.05 -6.62
CA GLY A 273 -18.24 -4.76 -7.03
C GLY A 273 -18.82 -5.69 -5.96
N GLU A 274 -20.00 -6.25 -6.26
CA GLU A 274 -20.70 -7.21 -5.38
C GLU A 274 -19.82 -8.43 -5.07
N CYS A 275 -19.09 -8.90 -6.08
CA CYS A 275 -18.29 -10.13 -6.02
C CYS A 275 -16.78 -9.91 -5.95
N GLU A 276 -16.35 -8.67 -5.75
CA GLU A 276 -14.97 -8.33 -5.45
C GLU A 276 -14.78 -8.28 -3.93
N LEU A 277 -13.63 -8.79 -3.49
CA LEU A 277 -13.19 -8.59 -2.11
C LEU A 277 -12.74 -7.13 -2.02
N CYS A 278 -13.12 -6.41 -0.97
CA CYS A 278 -12.71 -5.02 -0.74
C CYS A 278 -11.93 -4.94 0.58
N VAL A 279 -11.27 -3.82 0.84
CA VAL A 279 -10.69 -3.56 2.17
C VAL A 279 -11.75 -3.74 3.26
N GLY A 280 -11.38 -4.40 4.35
CA GLY A 280 -12.30 -4.74 5.45
C GLY A 280 -13.34 -5.84 5.15
N LYS A 281 -13.37 -6.46 3.96
CA LYS A 281 -14.15 -7.69 3.70
C LYS A 281 -13.24 -8.93 3.81
N HIS A 282 -13.73 -9.97 4.49
CA HIS A 282 -13.11 -11.32 4.55
C HIS A 282 -13.94 -12.40 3.83
N ALA A 283 -15.04 -12.02 3.17
CA ALA A 283 -15.95 -12.96 2.51
C ALA A 283 -16.75 -12.30 1.39
N LEU A 284 -17.13 -13.10 0.38
CA LEU A 284 -18.03 -12.70 -0.70
C LEU A 284 -19.48 -13.15 -0.44
N PRO A 285 -20.48 -12.46 -1.02
CA PRO A 285 -21.86 -12.92 -1.04
C PRO A 285 -22.00 -14.34 -1.63
N PRO A 286 -22.92 -15.18 -1.12
CA PRO A 286 -23.19 -16.52 -1.68
C PRO A 286 -23.75 -16.54 -3.12
N THR A 287 -24.05 -15.37 -3.69
CA THR A 287 -24.47 -15.15 -5.08
C THR A 287 -23.29 -15.16 -6.05
N CYS A 288 -22.07 -14.94 -5.56
CA CYS A 288 -20.85 -14.94 -6.36
C CYS A 288 -20.41 -16.37 -6.66
N ASP A 289 -19.86 -16.59 -7.87
CA ASP A 289 -19.39 -17.92 -8.27
C ASP A 289 -18.34 -18.43 -7.28
N PRO A 290 -18.40 -19.72 -6.89
CA PRO A 290 -17.76 -20.20 -5.67
C PRO A 290 -16.23 -20.03 -5.71
N PRO A 291 -15.60 -19.61 -4.59
CA PRO A 291 -14.16 -19.50 -4.50
C PRO A 291 -13.52 -20.88 -4.74
N GLY A 292 -12.62 -20.96 -5.72
CA GLY A 292 -11.92 -22.20 -6.10
C GLY A 292 -12.13 -22.68 -7.55
N SER A 293 -12.85 -21.94 -8.39
CA SER A 293 -12.94 -22.22 -9.85
C SER A 293 -11.71 -21.74 -10.65
N GLY A 294 -10.92 -20.81 -10.10
CA GLY A 294 -9.65 -20.33 -10.66
C GLY A 294 -8.58 -21.42 -10.57
N GLY A 295 -8.31 -22.10 -11.69
CA GLY A 295 -7.35 -23.20 -11.75
C GLY A 295 -5.91 -22.76 -11.50
N ALA A 296 -5.19 -23.50 -10.66
CA ALA A 296 -3.78 -23.25 -10.35
C ALA A 296 -2.92 -23.11 -11.62
N GLY A 297 -2.21 -21.99 -11.75
CA GLY A 297 -1.30 -21.72 -12.86
C GLY A 297 -0.23 -22.81 -13.00
N GLY A 298 -0.21 -23.48 -14.15
CA GLY A 298 0.60 -24.68 -14.35
C GLY A 298 2.11 -24.43 -14.24
N SER A 299 2.79 -25.21 -13.39
CA SER A 299 4.24 -25.23 -13.29
C SER A 299 4.90 -25.62 -14.61
N ALA A 300 5.99 -24.94 -14.96
CA ALA A 300 6.68 -25.12 -16.24
C ALA A 300 7.41 -26.47 -16.34
N ASN A 301 6.84 -27.41 -17.09
CA ASN A 301 7.62 -28.43 -17.81
C ASN A 301 6.89 -28.85 -19.10
N GLY A 302 7.63 -28.89 -20.21
CA GLY A 302 7.04 -28.94 -21.55
C GLY A 302 6.31 -30.24 -21.88
N GLY A 303 5.02 -30.14 -22.22
CA GLY A 303 4.21 -31.30 -22.61
C GLY A 303 2.78 -30.99 -23.05
N SER A 304 2.64 -30.45 -24.27
CA SER A 304 1.36 -30.15 -24.95
C SER A 304 0.52 -29.02 -24.34
N ALA A 305 0.03 -28.12 -25.20
CA ALA A 305 -0.84 -27.02 -24.79
C ALA A 305 -2.25 -27.53 -24.44
N GLY A 306 -2.50 -27.77 -23.16
CA GLY A 306 -3.86 -27.70 -22.62
C GLY A 306 -4.28 -26.23 -22.55
N GLN A 307 -5.52 -25.91 -22.94
CA GLN A 307 -6.06 -24.57 -22.70
C GLN A 307 -5.99 -24.27 -21.20
N GLY A 308 -5.27 -23.21 -20.82
CA GLY A 308 -5.40 -22.61 -19.50
C GLY A 308 -6.87 -22.25 -19.30
N GLY A 309 -7.45 -22.66 -18.17
CA GLY A 309 -8.87 -22.45 -17.94
C GLY A 309 -9.18 -20.95 -17.82
N SER A 310 -9.91 -20.41 -18.80
CA SER A 310 -10.70 -19.18 -18.62
C SER A 310 -11.85 -19.47 -17.65
N GLY A 311 -11.49 -19.65 -16.38
CA GLY A 311 -12.38 -19.64 -15.23
C GLY A 311 -12.13 -18.35 -14.47
N GLY A 312 -12.47 -17.21 -15.09
CA GLY A 312 -12.51 -15.94 -14.37
C GLY A 312 -13.58 -16.07 -13.29
N SER A 313 -13.17 -16.09 -12.03
CA SER A 313 -14.07 -15.79 -10.93
C SER A 313 -14.49 -14.34 -11.06
N SER A 314 -15.73 -14.02 -10.71
CA SER A 314 -16.25 -12.63 -10.65
C SER A 314 -15.56 -11.73 -9.60
N GLN A 315 -14.43 -12.19 -9.05
CA GLN A 315 -13.59 -11.55 -8.03
C GLN A 315 -12.41 -10.80 -8.65
N CYS A 316 -11.97 -11.17 -9.86
CA CYS A 316 -10.82 -10.56 -10.54
C CYS A 316 -11.07 -10.42 -12.04
N VAL A 317 -10.35 -9.48 -12.67
CA VAL A 317 -10.34 -9.34 -14.13
C VAL A 317 -9.79 -10.58 -14.83
N ASP A 318 -10.26 -10.84 -16.06
CA ASP A 318 -9.90 -12.03 -16.85
C ASP A 318 -8.38 -12.26 -16.93
N GLY A 319 -7.94 -13.44 -16.46
CA GLY A 319 -6.55 -13.86 -16.50
C GLY A 319 -5.74 -13.56 -15.23
N VAL A 320 -6.31 -12.85 -14.25
CA VAL A 320 -5.71 -12.68 -12.91
C VAL A 320 -6.16 -13.80 -11.97
N GLN A 321 -5.23 -14.29 -11.15
CA GLN A 321 -5.53 -15.32 -10.15
C GLN A 321 -6.26 -14.70 -8.96
N ALA A 322 -7.38 -15.31 -8.56
CA ALA A 322 -8.07 -15.01 -7.31
C ALA A 322 -7.41 -15.70 -6.11
N CYS A 323 -7.42 -15.01 -4.96
CA CYS A 323 -6.72 -15.36 -3.72
C CYS A 323 -7.42 -14.71 -2.51
N GLY A 324 -6.94 -14.94 -1.28
CA GLY A 324 -7.46 -14.27 -0.07
C GLY A 324 -8.81 -14.79 0.43
N LEU A 325 -9.41 -15.81 -0.19
CA LEU A 325 -10.56 -16.54 0.34
C LEU A 325 -10.22 -18.01 0.62
N PRO A 326 -10.81 -18.62 1.67
CA PRO A 326 -10.59 -20.03 1.99
C PRO A 326 -10.80 -20.97 0.79
N GLY A 327 -9.81 -21.82 0.55
CA GLY A 327 -9.76 -22.78 -0.55
C GLY A 327 -9.14 -22.26 -1.84
N GLN A 328 -8.77 -20.98 -1.93
CA GLN A 328 -8.02 -20.44 -3.07
C GLN A 328 -6.52 -20.76 -2.97
N ALA A 329 -5.82 -20.69 -4.10
CA ALA A 329 -4.38 -20.88 -4.12
C ALA A 329 -3.67 -19.56 -3.72
N PRO A 330 -2.58 -19.61 -2.94
CA PRO A 330 -1.76 -18.44 -2.66
C PRO A 330 -1.12 -17.93 -3.96
N CYS A 331 -0.76 -16.66 -3.97
CA CYS A 331 -0.08 -16.07 -5.12
C CYS A 331 1.29 -16.69 -5.35
N ILE A 332 1.73 -16.70 -6.61
CA ILE A 332 3.07 -17.18 -6.97
C ILE A 332 4.15 -16.21 -6.49
N ALA A 333 5.37 -16.70 -6.28
CA ALA A 333 6.48 -15.88 -5.77
C ALA A 333 6.68 -14.59 -6.59
N GLY A 334 6.73 -13.45 -5.90
CA GLY A 334 6.80 -12.11 -6.50
C GLY A 334 5.44 -11.48 -6.82
N TYR A 335 4.34 -12.09 -6.36
CA TYR A 335 2.99 -11.54 -6.41
C TYR A 335 2.38 -11.58 -5.01
N TYR A 336 1.61 -10.55 -4.66
CA TYR A 336 0.83 -10.45 -3.43
C TYR A 336 -0.66 -10.50 -3.73
N CYS A 337 -1.49 -10.88 -2.76
CA CYS A 337 -2.94 -10.84 -2.91
C CYS A 337 -3.50 -9.50 -2.40
N VAL A 338 -3.70 -8.53 -3.29
CA VAL A 338 -4.34 -7.25 -2.95
C VAL A 338 -5.84 -7.39 -3.16
N THR A 339 -6.62 -7.30 -2.08
CA THR A 339 -8.09 -7.41 -2.08
C THR A 339 -8.62 -8.53 -2.98
N GLY A 340 -8.04 -9.71 -2.79
CA GLY A 340 -8.49 -10.93 -3.44
C GLY A 340 -7.93 -11.21 -4.83
N CYS A 341 -7.03 -10.39 -5.37
CA CYS A 341 -6.40 -10.62 -6.67
C CYS A 341 -4.87 -10.61 -6.58
N CYS A 342 -4.23 -11.57 -7.26
CA CYS A 342 -2.77 -11.66 -7.30
C CYS A 342 -2.18 -10.59 -8.21
N VAL A 343 -1.56 -9.57 -7.61
CA VAL A 343 -0.89 -8.45 -8.27
C VAL A 343 0.62 -8.56 -8.10
N GLN A 344 1.41 -8.02 -9.03
CA GLN A 344 2.86 -8.09 -8.92
C GLN A 344 3.34 -7.22 -7.76
N ALA A 345 4.15 -7.77 -6.85
CA ALA A 345 4.69 -7.02 -5.73
C ALA A 345 5.72 -5.96 -6.20
N PRO A 346 5.80 -4.78 -5.54
CA PRO A 346 6.80 -3.75 -5.83
C PRO A 346 8.24 -4.27 -5.67
N ARG A 347 9.16 -3.82 -6.54
CA ARG A 347 10.52 -4.37 -6.69
C ARG A 347 11.63 -3.35 -6.50
#